data_AF-A0A7S2YB40-F1
#
_entry.id   AF-A0A7S2YB40-F1
#
_cell.length_a   1.000
_cell.length_b   1.000
_cell.length_c   1.000
_cell.angle_alpha   90.00
_cell.angle_beta   90.00
_cell.angle_gamma   90.00
#
_symmetry.space_group_name_H-M   'P 1'
#
loop_
_entity.id
_entity.type
_entity.pdbx_description
1 polymer ?
#
loop_
_entity_poly.entity_id
_entity_poly.type
_entity_poly.pdbx_seq_one_letter_code
_entity_poly.pdbx_strand_id
1 'polypeptide(L)'
;VGRTMDPDGDPHKNSTHDNVGVPPPPDAPWTPAQLVTAYRRRLHIPPHQPLPPTRATLQLLVERHLQYIPFTNLALHTTTTATHDPDPILLEPWQDLADKLLTHQQGGCCLELNGLLAHWLRVGCGYPTVLLVPCFVYAGRERGHHSSKKPRFRTTASHFVVVVGLHNREKEDVLSLSNPNLDYYIVDVGLGEPPMGPLEYTLGKVQTTVEGMKSRLVWDPQGSFVNRQGRRRRCILLEWHVPTSHSTKATKEYNWEPRLQWDVHDAPFVHDPQNALSNLPPTVSSPSLASFAYVIPILRQAQSSFAQKFIACILTREYKVSLSTTTTTNNCGDDDDTLCFRLKRTHRATGDVEITLIRAPAPGREERTDNNSTGSTQEEAVVRVLWEEFGIPLAPGQRLVPPTTTTKKGRQRHPKKATTSKSTSELWEHL
;
A
#
# COMPACT_ATOMS: atom_id res chain seq x y z
N VAL A 1 -64.39 -10.83 42.87
CA VAL A 1 -63.93 -12.12 42.29
C VAL A 1 -62.48 -11.91 41.88
N GLY A 2 -61.57 -12.69 42.48
CA GLY A 2 -60.19 -12.29 42.75
C GLY A 2 -59.27 -12.17 41.52
N ARG A 3 -58.31 -11.24 41.64
CA ARG A 3 -57.01 -11.31 40.97
C ARG A 3 -55.94 -11.20 42.04
N THR A 4 -55.19 -12.28 42.17
CA THR A 4 -53.94 -12.40 42.92
C THR A 4 -52.89 -11.46 42.33
N MET A 5 -52.22 -10.70 43.19
CA MET A 5 -51.00 -9.98 42.86
C MET A 5 -49.82 -10.95 42.96
N ASP A 6 -49.00 -11.00 41.91
CA ASP A 6 -47.63 -11.55 41.97
C ASP A 6 -46.70 -10.50 42.61
N PRO A 7 -45.93 -10.84 43.66
CA PRO A 7 -45.07 -9.90 44.36
C PRO A 7 -43.58 -9.95 43.96
N ASP A 8 -43.23 -10.45 42.76
CA ASP A 8 -41.82 -10.57 42.30
C ASP A 8 -41.57 -9.91 40.94
N GLY A 9 -42.03 -8.66 40.78
CA GLY A 9 -41.64 -7.80 39.66
C GLY A 9 -40.33 -7.08 39.96
N ASP A 10 -39.20 -7.70 39.67
CA ASP A 10 -37.88 -7.03 39.65
C ASP A 10 -37.80 -6.07 38.44
N PRO A 11 -37.81 -4.74 38.64
CA PRO A 11 -37.88 -3.76 37.55
C PRO A 11 -36.53 -3.53 36.85
N HIS A 12 -35.48 -4.33 37.13
CA HIS A 12 -34.14 -4.12 36.58
C HIS A 12 -33.70 -5.09 35.47
N LYS A 13 -34.58 -5.93 34.92
CA LYS A 13 -34.28 -6.75 33.73
C LYS A 13 -34.79 -6.14 32.42
N ASN A 14 -34.54 -4.86 32.19
CA ASN A 14 -34.35 -4.36 30.82
C ASN A 14 -32.84 -4.19 30.59
N SER A 15 -32.15 -5.32 30.59
CA SER A 15 -30.87 -5.41 29.90
C SER A 15 -31.19 -5.29 28.41
N THR A 16 -31.09 -4.06 27.90
CA THR A 16 -30.68 -3.85 26.52
C THR A 16 -29.33 -4.55 26.38
N HIS A 17 -29.36 -5.84 26.04
CA HIS A 17 -28.25 -6.45 25.35
C HIS A 17 -28.06 -5.61 24.09
N ASP A 18 -27.12 -4.67 24.18
CA ASP A 18 -26.54 -4.01 23.04
C ASP A 18 -26.25 -5.12 22.04
N ASN A 19 -26.93 -5.04 20.90
CA ASN A 19 -26.79 -5.96 19.79
C ASN A 19 -25.40 -5.70 19.21
N VAL A 20 -24.36 -6.20 19.87
CA VAL A 20 -22.96 -6.08 19.46
C VAL A 20 -22.79 -6.93 18.21
N GLY A 21 -23.08 -6.31 17.06
CA GLY A 21 -22.60 -6.66 15.74
C GLY A 21 -22.54 -8.14 15.42
N VAL A 22 -23.70 -8.81 15.39
CA VAL A 22 -23.79 -10.08 14.65
C VAL A 22 -23.35 -9.77 13.21
N PRO A 23 -22.31 -10.45 12.68
CA PRO A 23 -21.94 -10.26 11.28
C PRO A 23 -23.16 -10.56 10.39
N PRO A 24 -23.34 -9.84 9.28
CA PRO A 24 -24.44 -10.12 8.37
C PRO A 24 -24.44 -11.60 7.95
N PRO A 25 -25.60 -12.14 7.54
CA PRO A 25 -25.61 -13.38 6.78
C PRO A 25 -24.61 -13.26 5.62
N PRO A 26 -23.90 -14.33 5.26
CA PRO A 26 -22.80 -14.30 4.28
C PRO A 26 -23.17 -13.70 2.91
N ASP A 27 -24.47 -13.57 2.60
CA ASP A 27 -24.97 -13.11 1.30
C ASP A 27 -25.67 -11.73 1.34
N ALA A 28 -25.77 -11.08 2.50
CA ALA A 28 -26.40 -9.74 2.59
C ALA A 28 -25.38 -8.63 2.26
N PRO A 29 -25.71 -7.68 1.36
CA PRO A 29 -24.78 -6.62 1.01
C PRO A 29 -24.48 -5.74 2.22
N TRP A 30 -23.21 -5.36 2.37
CA TRP A 30 -22.78 -4.47 3.44
C TRP A 30 -23.55 -3.14 3.42
N THR A 31 -24.04 -2.76 4.59
CA THR A 31 -24.51 -1.39 4.86
C THR A 31 -23.33 -0.50 5.27
N PRO A 32 -23.44 0.84 5.11
CA PRO A 32 -22.43 1.78 5.62
C PRO A 32 -22.17 1.63 7.12
N ALA A 33 -23.19 1.31 7.93
CA ALA A 33 -23.05 1.11 9.38
C ALA A 33 -22.25 -0.16 9.72
N GLN A 34 -22.48 -1.25 9.00
CA GLN A 34 -21.69 -2.48 9.14
C GLN A 34 -20.24 -2.24 8.76
N LEU A 35 -19.98 -1.52 7.64
CA LEU A 35 -18.63 -1.15 7.24
C LEU A 35 -17.91 -0.40 8.36
N VAL A 36 -18.53 0.67 8.90
CA VAL A 36 -17.94 1.46 9.99
C VAL A 36 -17.61 0.58 11.20
N THR A 37 -18.53 -0.32 11.58
CA THR A 37 -18.36 -1.22 12.72
C THR A 37 -17.20 -2.19 12.51
N ALA A 38 -17.15 -2.84 11.35
CA ALA A 38 -16.08 -3.79 11.04
C ALA A 38 -14.72 -3.11 10.92
N TYR A 39 -14.67 -1.91 10.34
CA TYR A 39 -13.44 -1.13 10.22
C TYR A 39 -12.92 -0.72 11.60
N ARG A 40 -13.79 -0.19 12.47
CA ARG A 40 -13.44 0.14 13.86
C ARG A 40 -12.88 -1.06 14.60
N ARG A 41 -13.54 -2.22 14.48
CA ARG A 41 -13.06 -3.48 15.07
C ARG A 41 -11.68 -3.85 14.54
N ARG A 42 -11.47 -3.79 13.22
CA ARG A 42 -10.18 -4.12 12.58
C ARG A 42 -9.04 -3.19 13.02
N LEU A 43 -9.35 -1.93 13.32
CA LEU A 43 -8.40 -0.91 13.76
C LEU A 43 -8.27 -0.78 15.29
N HIS A 44 -8.97 -1.63 16.04
CA HIS A 44 -9.05 -1.56 17.50
C HIS A 44 -9.47 -0.17 18.01
N ILE A 45 -10.44 0.45 17.32
CA ILE A 45 -11.07 1.71 17.73
C ILE A 45 -12.38 1.36 18.47
N PRO A 46 -12.59 1.88 19.70
CA PRO A 46 -13.83 1.67 20.43
C PRO A 46 -15.08 2.01 19.61
N PRO A 47 -16.16 1.19 19.68
CA PRO A 47 -17.34 1.36 18.83
C PRO A 47 -18.02 2.73 19.01
N HIS A 48 -18.04 3.24 20.25
CA HIS A 48 -18.69 4.51 20.59
C HIS A 48 -17.80 5.75 20.47
N GLN A 49 -16.51 5.59 20.14
CA GLN A 49 -15.62 6.74 20.01
C GLN A 49 -16.06 7.64 18.85
N PRO A 50 -16.36 8.94 19.05
CA PRO A 50 -16.68 9.84 17.94
C PRO A 50 -15.51 9.95 16.96
N LEU A 51 -15.79 9.88 15.66
CA LEU A 51 -14.81 10.05 14.57
C LEU A 51 -15.27 11.17 13.63
N PRO A 52 -15.37 12.43 14.11
CA PRO A 52 -15.76 13.55 13.25
C PRO A 52 -14.71 13.80 12.16
N PRO A 53 -15.05 14.44 11.02
CA PRO A 53 -14.13 14.67 9.91
C PRO A 53 -13.10 15.76 10.24
N THR A 54 -12.15 15.43 11.11
CA THR A 54 -11.13 16.32 11.65
C THR A 54 -9.73 15.78 11.40
N ARG A 55 -8.71 16.63 11.48
CA ARG A 55 -7.32 16.19 11.28
C ARG A 55 -6.90 15.12 12.29
N ALA A 56 -7.36 15.23 13.53
CA ALA A 56 -7.07 14.26 14.59
C ALA A 56 -7.67 12.88 14.28
N THR A 57 -8.92 12.84 13.79
CA THR A 57 -9.54 11.61 13.31
C THR A 57 -8.74 11.05 12.13
N LEU A 58 -8.40 11.85 11.14
CA LEU A 58 -7.64 11.39 9.96
C LEU A 58 -6.29 10.79 10.36
N GLN A 59 -5.57 11.44 11.27
CA GLN A 59 -4.32 10.94 11.86
C GLN A 59 -4.52 9.59 12.55
N LEU A 60 -5.51 9.47 13.44
CA LEU A 60 -5.82 8.22 14.13
C LEU A 60 -6.11 7.09 13.13
N LEU A 61 -6.93 7.34 12.11
CA LEU A 61 -7.31 6.33 11.14
C LEU A 61 -6.12 5.84 10.31
N VAL A 62 -5.27 6.75 9.82
CA VAL A 62 -4.07 6.40 9.05
C VAL A 62 -3.10 5.60 9.91
N GLU A 63 -2.79 6.07 11.12
CA GLU A 63 -1.88 5.35 12.03
C GLU A 63 -2.38 3.93 12.31
N ARG A 64 -3.66 3.79 12.68
CA ARG A 64 -4.24 2.49 13.01
C ARG A 64 -4.31 1.58 11.79
N HIS A 65 -4.63 2.11 10.60
CA HIS A 65 -4.66 1.31 9.39
C HIS A 65 -3.27 0.73 9.09
N LEU A 66 -2.23 1.56 9.10
CA LEU A 66 -0.85 1.14 8.87
C LEU A 66 -0.34 0.11 9.90
N GLN A 67 -0.85 0.21 11.13
CA GLN A 67 -0.49 -0.69 12.22
C GLN A 67 -1.18 -2.06 12.13
N TYR A 68 -2.44 -2.12 11.71
CA TYR A 68 -3.27 -3.32 11.86
C TYR A 68 -3.71 -3.97 10.55
N ILE A 69 -3.69 -3.26 9.43
CA ILE A 69 -4.06 -3.82 8.12
C ILE A 69 -2.81 -3.88 7.24
N PRO A 70 -2.28 -5.08 6.95
CA PRO A 70 -1.04 -5.20 6.22
C PRO A 70 -1.14 -4.73 4.78
N PHE A 71 -0.11 -4.02 4.33
CA PHE A 71 0.19 -3.92 2.91
C PHE A 71 0.75 -5.26 2.43
N THR A 72 0.09 -5.91 1.49
CA THR A 72 0.57 -7.17 0.92
C THR A 72 0.12 -7.38 -0.52
N ASN A 73 0.89 -8.16 -1.26
CA ASN A 73 0.50 -8.69 -2.57
C ASN A 73 0.22 -10.20 -2.52
N LEU A 74 -0.15 -10.72 -1.35
CA LEU A 74 -0.43 -12.14 -1.12
C LEU A 74 -1.33 -12.74 -2.19
N ALA A 75 -2.38 -12.03 -2.61
CA ALA A 75 -3.32 -12.49 -3.64
C ALA A 75 -2.66 -12.86 -4.98
N LEU A 76 -1.48 -12.31 -5.29
CA LEU A 76 -0.72 -12.66 -6.50
C LEU A 76 0.15 -13.91 -6.33
N HIS A 77 0.34 -14.36 -5.09
CA HIS A 77 1.21 -15.47 -4.70
C HIS A 77 0.43 -16.55 -3.94
N THR A 78 -0.90 -16.50 -3.95
CA THR A 78 -1.75 -17.54 -3.37
C THR A 78 -2.67 -18.09 -4.44
N THR A 79 -2.84 -19.41 -4.44
CA THR A 79 -3.83 -20.10 -5.25
C THR A 79 -4.72 -20.96 -4.36
N THR A 80 -5.95 -21.18 -4.81
CA THR A 80 -6.82 -22.20 -4.22
C THR A 80 -6.63 -23.50 -4.98
N THR A 81 -6.77 -24.63 -4.29
CA THR A 81 -6.68 -25.98 -4.90
C THR A 81 -7.71 -26.21 -6.00
N ALA A 82 -8.78 -25.42 -6.05
CA ALA A 82 -9.86 -25.60 -7.00
C ALA A 82 -9.56 -25.00 -8.39
N THR A 83 -8.91 -23.82 -8.44
CA THR A 83 -8.76 -23.08 -9.70
C THR A 83 -7.33 -23.00 -10.21
N HIS A 84 -6.32 -23.24 -9.36
CA HIS A 84 -4.90 -22.95 -9.63
C HIS A 84 -4.62 -21.49 -10.07
N ASP A 85 -5.63 -20.64 -10.11
CA ASP A 85 -5.54 -19.23 -10.45
C ASP A 85 -5.20 -18.41 -9.20
N PRO A 86 -4.43 -17.32 -9.35
CA PRO A 86 -4.15 -16.42 -8.24
C PRO A 86 -5.42 -15.72 -7.78
N ASP A 87 -5.52 -15.47 -6.47
CA ASP A 87 -6.63 -14.73 -5.90
C ASP A 87 -6.80 -13.35 -6.57
N PRO A 88 -8.04 -12.85 -6.71
CA PRO A 88 -8.29 -11.57 -7.35
C PRO A 88 -7.83 -10.39 -6.49
N ILE A 89 -7.36 -9.34 -7.17
CA ILE A 89 -7.27 -7.99 -6.62
C ILE A 89 -8.64 -7.35 -6.81
N LEU A 90 -9.28 -6.96 -5.71
CA LEU A 90 -10.67 -6.48 -5.71
C LEU A 90 -10.70 -4.96 -5.76
N LEU A 91 -11.55 -4.40 -6.64
CA LEU A 91 -11.77 -2.96 -6.74
C LEU A 91 -13.24 -2.62 -6.49
N GLU A 92 -14.14 -3.34 -7.15
CA GLU A 92 -15.58 -3.21 -6.99
C GLU A 92 -16.23 -4.60 -7.10
N PRO A 93 -17.40 -4.83 -6.47
CA PRO A 93 -18.07 -3.93 -5.53
C PRO A 93 -17.24 -3.72 -4.24
N TRP A 94 -17.41 -2.59 -3.55
CA TRP A 94 -16.60 -2.28 -2.34
C TRP A 94 -16.89 -3.24 -1.18
N GLN A 95 -18.04 -3.93 -1.23
CA GLN A 95 -18.44 -4.97 -0.30
C GLN A 95 -17.45 -6.15 -0.28
N ASP A 96 -17.05 -6.67 -1.45
CA ASP A 96 -16.09 -7.76 -1.55
C ASP A 96 -14.72 -7.34 -0.97
N LEU A 97 -14.35 -6.08 -1.18
CA LEU A 97 -13.15 -5.49 -0.61
C LEU A 97 -13.23 -5.38 0.93
N ALA A 98 -14.40 -5.01 1.47
CA ALA A 98 -14.65 -4.99 2.91
C ALA A 98 -14.60 -6.39 3.51
N ASP A 99 -15.19 -7.40 2.86
CA ASP A 99 -15.11 -8.79 3.31
C ASP A 99 -13.68 -9.30 3.35
N LYS A 100 -12.93 -9.08 2.27
CA LYS A 100 -11.52 -9.46 2.20
C LYS A 100 -10.70 -8.84 3.33
N LEU A 101 -10.76 -7.51 3.49
CA LEU A 101 -9.87 -6.78 4.40
C LEU A 101 -10.32 -6.79 5.86
N LEU A 102 -11.63 -6.78 6.12
CA LEU A 102 -12.20 -6.57 7.47
C LEU A 102 -12.76 -7.86 8.07
N THR A 103 -13.42 -8.71 7.28
CA THR A 103 -13.99 -9.98 7.75
C THR A 103 -12.94 -11.07 7.75
N HIS A 104 -12.29 -11.30 6.61
CA HIS A 104 -11.22 -12.29 6.46
C HIS A 104 -9.86 -11.81 6.97
N GLN A 105 -9.78 -10.57 7.44
CA GLN A 105 -8.59 -9.95 8.01
C GLN A 105 -7.36 -10.00 7.10
N GLN A 106 -7.57 -10.15 5.79
CA GLN A 106 -6.45 -10.11 4.85
C GLN A 106 -5.88 -8.70 4.76
N GLY A 107 -4.64 -8.61 4.30
CA GLY A 107 -4.10 -7.36 3.80
C GLY A 107 -4.48 -7.10 2.34
N GLY A 108 -3.93 -6.05 1.76
CA GLY A 108 -4.15 -5.73 0.35
C GLY A 108 -3.04 -4.89 -0.26
N CYS A 109 -3.10 -4.74 -1.58
CA CYS A 109 -2.22 -3.83 -2.30
C CYS A 109 -2.72 -2.38 -2.19
N CYS A 110 -1.99 -1.44 -2.82
CA CYS A 110 -2.34 -0.03 -2.74
C CYS A 110 -3.77 0.30 -3.21
N LEU A 111 -4.26 -0.39 -4.24
CA LEU A 111 -5.58 -0.16 -4.80
C LEU A 111 -6.67 -0.51 -3.79
N GLU A 112 -6.49 -1.64 -3.11
CA GLU A 112 -7.42 -2.20 -2.14
C GLU A 112 -7.44 -1.37 -0.85
N LEU A 113 -6.26 -1.09 -0.29
CA LEU A 113 -6.15 -0.38 0.98
C LEU A 113 -6.59 1.08 0.88
N ASN A 114 -6.07 1.82 -0.10
CA ASN A 114 -6.45 3.21 -0.30
C ASN A 114 -7.90 3.33 -0.79
N GLY A 115 -8.37 2.37 -1.58
CA GLY A 115 -9.76 2.31 -2.06
C GLY A 115 -10.77 2.16 -0.92
N LEU A 116 -10.58 1.18 -0.04
CA LEU A 116 -11.48 0.95 1.09
C LEU A 116 -11.40 2.09 2.12
N LEU A 117 -10.20 2.61 2.40
CA LEU A 117 -10.03 3.78 3.25
C LEU A 117 -10.79 5.00 2.69
N ALA A 118 -10.62 5.31 1.40
CA ALA A 118 -11.32 6.44 0.78
C ALA A 118 -12.84 6.29 0.85
N HIS A 119 -13.36 5.08 0.62
CA HIS A 119 -14.78 4.80 0.77
C HIS A 119 -15.25 5.08 2.21
N TRP A 120 -14.54 4.57 3.22
CA TRP A 120 -14.88 4.80 4.63
C TRP A 120 -14.77 6.27 5.06
N LEU A 121 -13.75 7.00 4.61
CA LEU A 121 -13.62 8.44 4.88
C LEU A 121 -14.83 9.21 4.34
N ARG A 122 -15.33 8.84 3.16
CA ARG A 122 -16.49 9.47 2.54
C ARG A 122 -17.80 9.12 3.27
N VAL A 123 -18.12 7.83 3.39
CA VAL A 123 -19.44 7.40 3.86
C VAL A 123 -19.53 7.25 5.38
N GLY A 124 -18.42 6.93 6.05
CA GLY A 124 -18.41 6.65 7.48
C GLY A 124 -17.98 7.83 8.34
N CYS A 125 -17.02 8.63 7.87
CA CYS A 125 -16.53 9.80 8.62
C CYS A 125 -17.11 11.13 8.12
N GLY A 126 -17.68 11.16 6.90
CA GLY A 126 -18.30 12.35 6.34
C GLY A 126 -17.31 13.45 5.95
N TYR A 127 -16.10 13.09 5.49
CA TYR A 127 -15.17 14.11 4.97
C TYR A 127 -15.76 14.76 3.69
N PRO A 128 -15.74 16.10 3.59
CA PRO A 128 -16.38 16.83 2.50
C PRO A 128 -15.72 16.60 1.14
N THR A 129 -14.43 16.23 1.13
CA THR A 129 -13.69 15.93 -0.08
C THR A 129 -12.83 14.71 0.16
N VAL A 130 -12.98 13.71 -0.71
CA VAL A 130 -12.14 12.51 -0.74
C VAL A 130 -11.89 12.16 -2.21
N LEU A 131 -10.69 12.48 -2.69
CA LEU A 131 -10.25 12.36 -4.08
C LEU A 131 -9.18 11.26 -4.22
N LEU A 132 -9.32 10.39 -5.21
CA LEU A 132 -8.27 9.44 -5.59
C LEU A 132 -7.35 10.10 -6.62
N VAL A 133 -6.05 10.21 -6.34
CA VAL A 133 -5.08 10.90 -7.21
C VAL A 133 -4.09 9.89 -7.80
N PRO A 134 -4.14 9.61 -9.11
CA PRO A 134 -3.21 8.70 -9.76
C PRO A 134 -1.76 9.16 -9.62
N CYS A 135 -0.87 8.24 -9.23
CA CYS A 135 0.53 8.52 -8.94
C CYS A 135 1.47 7.59 -9.72
N PHE A 136 2.54 8.17 -10.23
CA PHE A 136 3.71 7.48 -10.74
C PHE A 136 4.67 7.16 -9.59
N VAL A 137 4.97 5.88 -9.40
CA VAL A 137 5.89 5.43 -8.34
C VAL A 137 7.34 5.66 -8.77
N TYR A 138 8.16 6.18 -7.88
CA TYR A 138 9.60 6.26 -8.10
C TYR A 138 10.25 4.88 -7.96
N ALA A 139 10.92 4.42 -9.02
CA ALA A 139 11.71 3.20 -8.99
C ALA A 139 13.16 3.54 -8.58
N GLY A 140 13.33 3.82 -7.28
CA GLY A 140 14.62 4.14 -6.67
C GLY A 140 15.54 2.94 -6.50
N ARG A 141 16.69 3.16 -5.87
CA ARG A 141 17.71 2.13 -5.60
C ARG A 141 17.20 1.03 -4.68
N GLU A 142 16.37 1.41 -3.70
CA GLU A 142 15.75 0.56 -2.69
C GLU A 142 14.85 -0.53 -3.30
N ARG A 143 14.37 -0.35 -4.54
CA ARG A 143 13.51 -1.33 -5.23
C ARG A 143 14.28 -2.33 -6.10
N GLY A 144 15.59 -2.45 -5.92
CA GLY A 144 16.39 -3.51 -6.53
C GLY A 144 16.97 -3.19 -7.90
N HIS A 145 17.04 -1.92 -8.29
CA HIS A 145 17.79 -1.49 -9.48
C HIS A 145 19.31 -1.50 -9.19
N HIS A 146 19.87 -2.69 -8.99
CA HIS A 146 21.27 -2.89 -8.62
C HIS A 146 22.26 -2.90 -9.80
N SER A 147 21.77 -2.84 -11.04
CA SER A 147 22.66 -2.87 -12.20
C SER A 147 22.12 -2.00 -13.33
N SER A 148 22.90 -0.98 -13.71
CA SER A 148 22.86 -0.15 -14.93
C SER A 148 21.70 0.82 -15.21
N LYS A 149 20.55 0.75 -14.54
CA LYS A 149 19.42 1.66 -14.85
C LYS A 149 19.38 2.87 -13.89
N LYS A 150 19.35 4.08 -14.46
CA LYS A 150 19.13 5.31 -13.70
C LYS A 150 17.76 5.24 -13.00
N PRO A 151 17.68 5.53 -11.69
CA PRO A 151 16.42 5.70 -10.98
C PRO A 151 15.48 6.64 -11.74
N ARG A 152 14.19 6.28 -11.83
CA ARG A 152 13.19 7.06 -12.55
C ARG A 152 11.78 6.74 -12.07
N PHE A 153 10.85 7.64 -12.29
CA PHE A 153 9.43 7.35 -12.15
C PHE A 153 8.98 6.29 -13.17
N ARG A 154 7.97 5.50 -12.79
CA ARG A 154 7.25 4.64 -13.73
C ARG A 154 6.59 5.51 -14.80
N THR A 155 6.43 4.95 -16.00
CA THR A 155 5.77 5.64 -17.12
C THR A 155 4.23 5.56 -17.04
N THR A 156 3.71 4.76 -16.11
CA THR A 156 2.29 4.52 -15.89
C THR A 156 1.97 4.80 -14.43
N ALA A 157 0.85 5.47 -14.18
CA ALA A 157 0.35 5.68 -12.83
C ALA A 157 -0.18 4.35 -12.28
N SER A 158 0.64 3.64 -11.52
CA SER A 158 0.32 2.31 -10.98
C SER A 158 -0.04 2.34 -9.49
N HIS A 159 -0.26 3.54 -8.96
CA HIS A 159 -0.57 3.82 -7.57
C HIS A 159 -1.56 4.97 -7.52
N PHE A 160 -2.22 5.17 -6.39
CA PHE A 160 -2.90 6.43 -6.11
C PHE A 160 -2.83 6.74 -4.62
N VAL A 161 -2.83 8.03 -4.31
CA VAL A 161 -3.02 8.53 -2.95
C VAL A 161 -4.45 9.02 -2.78
N VAL A 162 -4.88 9.21 -1.54
CA VAL A 162 -6.17 9.83 -1.25
C VAL A 162 -5.92 11.26 -0.78
N VAL A 163 -6.53 12.23 -1.44
CA VAL A 163 -6.53 13.63 -0.98
C VAL A 163 -7.84 13.91 -0.26
N VAL A 164 -7.74 14.41 0.96
CA VAL A 164 -8.85 14.65 1.88
C VAL A 164 -8.95 16.14 2.19
N GLY A 165 -10.11 16.74 1.97
CA GLY A 165 -10.39 18.14 2.34
C GLY A 165 -11.07 18.21 3.71
N LEU A 166 -10.65 19.18 4.54
CA LEU A 166 -11.19 19.41 5.88
C LEU A 166 -11.59 20.88 6.03
N HIS A 167 -12.73 21.12 6.69
CA HIS A 167 -13.14 22.48 7.02
C HIS A 167 -12.17 23.11 8.02
N ASN A 168 -11.58 24.23 7.62
CA ASN A 168 -10.80 25.12 8.45
C ASN A 168 -11.75 26.16 9.06
N ARG A 169 -12.09 25.96 10.34
CA ARG A 169 -12.97 26.87 11.09
C ARG A 169 -12.32 28.23 11.42
N GLU A 170 -11.01 28.35 11.28
CA GLU A 170 -10.28 29.58 11.61
C GLU A 170 -10.24 30.57 10.43
N LYS A 171 -10.68 30.16 9.22
CA LYS A 171 -10.61 30.96 7.98
C LYS A 171 -11.96 31.52 7.48
N GLU A 172 -13.01 31.47 8.30
CA GLU A 172 -14.38 31.84 7.86
C GLU A 172 -14.54 33.30 7.36
N ASP A 173 -13.57 34.20 7.56
CA ASP A 173 -13.70 35.64 7.30
C ASP A 173 -13.01 36.20 6.04
N VAL A 174 -12.53 35.38 5.09
CA VAL A 174 -11.81 35.91 3.91
C VAL A 174 -12.43 35.49 2.57
N LEU A 175 -12.94 36.50 1.84
CA LEU A 175 -13.55 36.45 0.49
C LEU A 175 -12.57 35.95 -0.61
N SER A 176 -12.17 34.68 -0.60
CA SER A 176 -11.35 34.06 -1.67
C SER A 176 -12.15 33.07 -2.53
N LEU A 177 -11.89 33.06 -3.84
CA LEU A 177 -12.69 32.43 -4.90
C LEU A 177 -12.40 30.92 -5.13
N SER A 178 -11.40 30.36 -4.47
CA SER A 178 -11.21 28.90 -4.31
C SER A 178 -11.80 28.53 -2.95
N ASN A 179 -12.71 27.55 -2.84
CA ASN A 179 -13.46 27.23 -1.59
C ASN A 179 -12.60 27.43 -0.32
N PRO A 180 -12.60 28.63 0.29
CA PRO A 180 -11.43 29.15 1.03
C PRO A 180 -11.24 28.50 2.40
N ASN A 181 -12.19 27.63 2.74
CA ASN A 181 -12.34 27.03 4.04
C ASN A 181 -11.86 25.59 4.06
N LEU A 182 -11.23 25.05 3.00
CA LEU A 182 -10.70 23.68 3.04
C LEU A 182 -9.18 23.64 3.09
N ASP A 183 -8.65 22.97 4.12
CA ASP A 183 -7.27 22.49 4.11
C ASP A 183 -7.25 21.07 3.53
N TYR A 184 -6.30 20.82 2.63
CA TYR A 184 -6.17 19.52 1.95
C TYR A 184 -5.01 18.73 2.51
N TYR A 185 -5.18 17.41 2.61
CA TYR A 185 -4.17 16.50 3.11
C TYR A 185 -4.04 15.28 2.20
N ILE A 186 -2.82 14.80 1.99
CA ILE A 186 -2.52 13.52 1.37
C ILE A 186 -2.50 12.45 2.46
N VAL A 187 -3.21 11.36 2.22
CA VAL A 187 -3.08 10.11 2.97
C VAL A 187 -2.79 8.96 2.03
N ASP A 188 -1.97 8.03 2.51
CA ASP A 188 -1.60 6.82 1.79
C ASP A 188 -1.36 5.72 2.81
N VAL A 189 -2.14 4.65 2.71
CA VAL A 189 -1.99 3.42 3.51
C VAL A 189 -1.53 2.23 2.67
N GLY A 190 -1.27 2.48 1.38
CA GLY A 190 -1.02 1.47 0.36
C GLY A 190 0.41 1.44 -0.18
N LEU A 191 1.30 2.35 0.23
CA LEU A 191 2.65 2.41 -0.34
C LEU A 191 3.62 1.37 0.23
N GLY A 192 3.30 0.78 1.39
CA GLY A 192 4.12 -0.15 2.15
C GLY A 192 5.09 0.50 3.14
N GLU A 193 5.52 1.74 2.91
CA GLU A 193 6.29 2.56 3.87
C GLU A 193 5.87 4.06 3.89
N PRO A 194 4.58 4.39 3.83
CA PRO A 194 4.17 5.80 3.83
C PRO A 194 4.47 6.49 5.18
N PRO A 195 4.43 7.83 5.21
CA PRO A 195 4.37 8.59 6.46
C PRO A 195 3.18 8.14 7.32
N MET A 196 3.37 8.00 8.64
CA MET A 196 2.28 7.68 9.57
C MET A 196 1.49 8.93 9.92
N GLY A 197 0.69 9.39 8.97
CA GLY A 197 -0.26 10.46 9.16
C GLY A 197 -0.55 11.23 7.89
N PRO A 198 -1.62 12.03 7.88
CA PRO A 198 -1.88 12.99 6.82
C PRO A 198 -0.74 14.00 6.66
N LEU A 199 -0.30 14.17 5.41
CA LEU A 199 0.58 15.25 5.01
C LEU A 199 -0.25 16.40 4.45
N GLU A 200 -0.05 17.62 4.95
CA GLU A 200 -0.68 18.82 4.40
C GLU A 200 -0.27 19.01 2.93
N TYR A 201 -1.25 19.35 2.09
CA TYR A 201 -1.07 19.56 0.66
C TYR A 201 -0.53 20.97 0.40
N THR A 202 0.66 21.27 0.94
CA THR A 202 1.31 22.57 0.81
C THR A 202 2.71 22.40 0.22
N LEU A 203 2.94 23.01 -0.95
CA LEU A 203 4.25 22.95 -1.59
C LEU A 203 5.33 23.66 -0.77
N GLY A 204 6.53 23.09 -0.77
CA GLY A 204 7.71 23.60 -0.07
C GLY A 204 7.71 23.36 1.45
N LYS A 205 6.54 23.07 2.05
CA LYS A 205 6.43 22.83 3.49
C LYS A 205 7.09 21.50 3.86
N VAL A 206 8.16 21.57 4.65
CA VAL A 206 8.74 20.39 5.30
C VAL A 206 7.85 20.01 6.48
N GLN A 207 7.44 18.76 6.52
CA GLN A 207 6.52 18.20 7.51
C GLN A 207 7.18 17.00 8.17
N THR A 208 7.00 16.84 9.47
CA THR A 208 7.52 15.69 10.23
C THR A 208 6.34 14.95 10.83
N THR A 209 6.18 13.67 10.50
CA THR A 209 5.13 12.81 11.07
C THR A 209 5.58 12.21 12.40
N VAL A 210 4.67 11.52 13.11
CA VAL A 210 4.87 11.07 14.50
C VAL A 210 6.04 10.12 14.70
N GLU A 211 6.46 9.39 13.67
CA GLU A 211 7.63 8.51 13.67
C GLU A 211 8.97 9.25 13.40
N GLY A 212 8.93 10.57 13.16
CA GLY A 212 10.10 11.37 12.78
C GLY A 212 10.42 11.41 11.27
N MET A 213 9.59 10.82 10.40
CA MET A 213 9.78 10.88 8.95
C MET A 213 9.54 12.31 8.48
N LYS A 214 10.52 12.90 7.77
CA LYS A 214 10.36 14.20 7.13
C LYS A 214 9.93 14.03 5.69
N SER A 215 8.87 14.73 5.29
CA SER A 215 8.33 14.74 3.94
C SER A 215 8.08 16.16 3.45
N ARG A 216 8.05 16.35 2.14
CA ARG A 216 7.63 17.60 1.52
C ARG A 216 7.00 17.36 0.16
N LEU A 217 6.17 18.30 -0.26
CA LEU A 217 5.65 18.38 -1.62
C LEU A 217 6.42 19.46 -2.37
N VAL A 218 6.89 19.18 -3.57
CA VAL A 218 7.61 20.15 -4.40
C VAL A 218 7.17 20.05 -5.85
N TRP A 219 7.38 21.12 -6.62
CA TRP A 219 7.27 21.02 -8.07
C TRP A 219 8.33 20.07 -8.61
N ASP A 220 7.97 19.28 -9.62
CA ASP A 220 8.97 18.51 -10.36
C ASP A 220 9.98 19.47 -11.02
N PRO A 221 11.28 19.36 -10.70
CA PRO A 221 12.31 20.23 -11.29
C PRO A 221 12.44 20.05 -12.80
N GLN A 222 11.91 18.97 -13.38
CA GLN A 222 11.86 18.78 -14.83
C GLN A 222 10.87 19.72 -15.53
N GLY A 223 9.98 20.39 -14.77
CA GLY A 223 8.97 21.30 -15.31
C GLY A 223 7.83 20.57 -16.02
N SER A 224 7.25 21.20 -17.03
CA SER A 224 6.18 20.59 -17.82
C SER A 224 6.72 19.67 -18.92
N PHE A 225 6.05 18.55 -19.17
CA PHE A 225 6.35 17.66 -20.29
C PHE A 225 5.06 17.21 -20.99
N VAL A 226 5.16 16.79 -22.25
CA VAL A 226 4.03 16.22 -23.00
C VAL A 226 4.10 14.70 -22.91
N ASN A 227 3.05 14.06 -22.40
CA ASN A 227 3.01 12.60 -22.34
C ASN A 227 2.71 11.98 -23.71
N ARG A 228 2.73 10.63 -23.80
CA ARG A 228 2.45 9.91 -25.05
C ARG A 228 1.04 10.17 -25.62
N GLN A 229 0.12 10.65 -24.79
CA GLN A 229 -1.24 11.01 -25.18
C GLN A 229 -1.36 12.48 -25.62
N GLY A 230 -0.25 13.22 -25.75
CA GLY A 230 -0.27 14.65 -26.12
C GLY A 230 -0.70 15.59 -24.98
N ARG A 231 -1.00 15.07 -23.79
CA ARG A 231 -1.35 15.89 -22.62
C ARG A 231 -0.09 16.53 -22.07
N ARG A 232 -0.06 17.88 -22.04
CA ARG A 232 0.93 18.64 -21.30
C ARG A 232 0.68 18.44 -19.81
N ARG A 233 1.64 17.85 -19.13
CA ARG A 233 1.63 17.57 -17.70
C ARG A 233 2.55 18.53 -16.99
N ARG A 234 2.17 18.90 -15.78
CA ARG A 234 3.04 19.55 -14.80
C ARG A 234 2.88 18.80 -13.50
N CYS A 235 3.98 18.33 -12.94
CA CYS A 235 3.92 17.38 -11.85
C CYS A 235 4.33 17.97 -10.50
N ILE A 236 3.73 17.41 -9.45
CA ILE A 236 4.15 17.58 -8.06
C ILE A 236 4.84 16.28 -7.63
N LEU A 237 5.90 16.41 -6.85
CA LEU A 237 6.63 15.31 -6.24
C LEU A 237 6.35 15.25 -4.75
N LEU A 238 6.10 14.05 -4.23
CA LEU A 238 6.29 13.73 -2.83
C LEU A 238 7.73 13.24 -2.63
N GLU A 239 8.47 13.93 -1.76
CA GLU A 239 9.83 13.58 -1.39
C GLU A 239 9.92 13.23 0.09
N TRP A 240 10.78 12.25 0.42
CA TRP A 240 11.14 11.91 1.80
C TRP A 240 12.59 12.26 2.06
N HIS A 241 12.86 12.74 3.27
CA HIS A 241 14.23 12.92 3.72
C HIS A 241 14.82 11.58 4.14
N VAL A 242 15.93 11.19 3.53
CA VAL A 242 16.70 10.00 3.90
C VAL A 242 17.84 10.42 4.84
N PRO A 243 18.00 9.80 6.02
CA PRO A 243 19.13 10.11 6.90
C PRO A 243 20.48 9.92 6.21
N THR A 244 21.43 10.83 6.48
CA THR A 244 22.79 10.79 5.90
C THR A 244 23.54 9.50 6.18
N SER A 245 23.26 8.83 7.31
CA SER A 245 23.85 7.54 7.69
C SER A 245 23.59 6.43 6.68
N HIS A 246 22.63 6.60 5.77
CA HIS A 246 22.32 5.65 4.70
C HIS A 246 22.77 6.14 3.31
N SER A 247 23.32 7.36 3.22
CA SER A 247 23.85 7.88 1.96
C SER A 247 25.27 7.38 1.74
N THR A 248 25.46 6.59 0.68
CA THR A 248 26.77 6.07 0.26
C THR A 248 27.61 7.08 -0.52
N LYS A 249 27.14 8.32 -0.71
CA LYS A 249 27.88 9.37 -1.41
C LYS A 249 28.04 10.60 -0.53
N ALA A 250 29.30 11.02 -0.36
CA ALA A 250 29.74 12.23 0.35
C ALA A 250 29.31 13.56 -0.30
N THR A 251 28.32 13.56 -1.20
CA THR A 251 27.76 14.79 -1.76
C THR A 251 26.77 15.36 -0.76
N LYS A 252 27.32 16.16 0.17
CA LYS A 252 26.59 17.08 1.04
C LYS A 252 25.71 17.98 0.17
N GLU A 253 24.39 17.85 0.27
CA GLU A 253 23.45 18.98 0.44
C GLU A 253 21.97 18.56 0.32
N TYR A 254 21.60 17.46 -0.33
CA TYR A 254 20.19 17.10 -0.48
C TYR A 254 19.93 15.59 -0.33
N ASN A 255 19.45 15.15 0.83
CA ASN A 255 18.99 13.77 1.03
C ASN A 255 17.48 13.60 0.78
N TRP A 256 16.90 14.41 -0.10
CA TRP A 256 15.49 14.28 -0.46
C TRP A 256 15.35 13.28 -1.59
N GLU A 257 14.67 12.16 -1.33
CA GLU A 257 14.38 11.14 -2.32
C GLU A 257 12.93 11.24 -2.80
N PRO A 258 12.69 11.33 -4.11
CA PRO A 258 11.34 11.26 -4.65
C PRO A 258 10.70 9.89 -4.40
N ARG A 259 9.38 9.89 -4.21
CA ARG A 259 8.61 8.67 -3.92
C ARG A 259 7.42 8.51 -4.85
N LEU A 260 6.62 9.56 -4.93
CA LEU A 260 5.45 9.62 -5.78
C LEU A 260 5.48 10.90 -6.59
N GLN A 261 4.89 10.83 -7.77
CA GLN A 261 4.69 11.96 -8.67
C GLN A 261 3.26 11.90 -9.18
N TRP A 262 2.58 13.03 -9.28
CA TRP A 262 1.28 13.12 -9.93
C TRP A 262 1.15 14.45 -10.68
N ASP A 263 0.20 14.50 -11.60
CA ASP A 263 -0.10 15.70 -12.37
C ASP A 263 -0.95 16.66 -11.54
N VAL A 264 -0.61 17.95 -11.54
CA VAL A 264 -1.34 18.97 -10.79
C VAL A 264 -2.80 19.05 -11.20
N HIS A 265 -3.15 18.74 -12.46
CA HIS A 265 -4.53 18.73 -12.91
C HIS A 265 -5.36 17.58 -12.32
N ASP A 266 -4.71 16.51 -11.86
CA ASP A 266 -5.39 15.39 -11.18
C ASP A 266 -5.60 15.71 -9.68
N ALA A 267 -4.98 16.78 -9.15
CA ALA A 267 -5.15 17.30 -7.78
C ALA A 267 -4.92 18.84 -7.71
N PRO A 268 -5.83 19.64 -8.29
CA PRO A 268 -5.64 21.07 -8.53
C PRO A 268 -5.92 21.94 -7.29
N PHE A 269 -5.26 21.62 -6.18
CA PHE A 269 -5.36 22.37 -4.92
C PHE A 269 -4.18 23.31 -4.68
N VAL A 270 -3.19 23.32 -5.59
CA VAL A 270 -2.09 24.28 -5.57
C VAL A 270 -2.35 25.37 -6.59
N HIS A 271 -2.21 26.63 -6.18
CA HIS A 271 -2.12 27.74 -7.14
C HIS A 271 -0.86 27.59 -8.00
N ASP A 272 -1.04 27.44 -9.31
CA ASP A 272 0.08 27.45 -10.24
C ASP A 272 0.38 28.90 -10.67
N PRO A 273 1.49 29.52 -10.21
CA PRO A 273 1.81 30.90 -10.57
C PRO A 273 2.05 31.11 -12.07
N GLN A 274 2.29 30.06 -12.85
CA GLN A 274 2.50 30.15 -14.30
C GLN A 274 1.21 29.92 -15.11
N ASN A 275 0.10 29.59 -14.46
CA ASN A 275 -1.15 29.29 -15.15
C ASN A 275 -2.33 30.04 -14.52
N ALA A 276 -2.56 31.27 -14.99
CA ALA A 276 -3.64 32.14 -14.52
C ALA A 276 -5.05 31.54 -14.72
N LEU A 277 -5.21 30.52 -15.58
CA LEU A 277 -6.46 29.79 -15.78
C LEU A 277 -6.76 28.76 -14.66
N SER A 278 -5.84 28.55 -13.72
CA SER A 278 -6.02 27.63 -12.59
C SER A 278 -6.96 28.13 -11.48
N ASN A 279 -7.51 29.34 -11.63
CA ASN A 279 -8.42 29.96 -10.65
C ASN A 279 -9.87 29.49 -10.73
N LEU A 280 -10.23 28.65 -11.71
CA LEU A 280 -11.56 28.05 -11.73
C LEU A 280 -11.64 26.94 -10.67
N PRO A 281 -12.67 26.93 -9.81
CA PRO A 281 -12.84 25.88 -8.82
C PRO A 281 -12.89 24.54 -9.54
N PRO A 282 -12.05 23.58 -9.15
CA PRO A 282 -11.93 22.34 -9.89
C PRO A 282 -13.24 21.56 -9.83
N THR A 283 -13.93 21.45 -10.96
CA THR A 283 -14.92 20.39 -11.19
C THR A 283 -14.18 19.08 -11.46
N VAL A 284 -13.33 18.64 -10.54
CA VAL A 284 -12.64 17.37 -10.68
C VAL A 284 -13.58 16.30 -10.17
N SER A 285 -14.20 15.58 -11.10
CA SER A 285 -14.80 14.30 -10.77
C SER A 285 -13.69 13.39 -10.26
N SER A 286 -13.79 12.94 -9.01
CA SER A 286 -12.85 11.95 -8.51
C SER A 286 -12.94 10.72 -9.39
N PRO A 287 -11.81 10.18 -9.88
CA PRO A 287 -11.85 8.89 -10.55
C PRO A 287 -12.46 7.86 -9.61
N SER A 288 -13.29 6.97 -10.16
CA SER A 288 -13.81 5.82 -9.42
C SER A 288 -12.69 4.81 -9.16
N LEU A 289 -12.87 3.92 -8.19
CA LEU A 289 -11.90 2.87 -7.92
C LEU A 289 -11.77 1.92 -9.12
N ALA A 290 -12.88 1.59 -9.80
CA ALA A 290 -12.87 0.83 -11.05
C ALA A 290 -12.00 1.46 -12.16
N SER A 291 -11.83 2.78 -12.19
CA SER A 291 -10.98 3.44 -13.20
C SER A 291 -9.50 3.04 -13.09
N PHE A 292 -9.09 2.43 -11.98
CA PHE A 292 -7.74 1.90 -11.76
C PHE A 292 -7.58 0.41 -12.15
N ALA A 293 -8.61 -0.24 -12.71
CA ALA A 293 -8.55 -1.65 -13.12
C ALA A 293 -7.41 -1.95 -14.11
N TYR A 294 -6.98 -0.97 -14.91
CA TYR A 294 -5.84 -1.10 -15.82
C TYR A 294 -4.51 -1.40 -15.10
N VAL A 295 -4.42 -1.15 -13.79
CA VAL A 295 -3.21 -1.42 -12.99
C VAL A 295 -3.07 -2.91 -12.68
N ILE A 296 -4.17 -3.66 -12.52
CA ILE A 296 -4.14 -5.09 -12.19
C ILE A 296 -3.28 -5.92 -13.16
N PRO A 297 -3.47 -5.85 -14.50
CA PRO A 297 -2.61 -6.59 -15.42
C PRO A 297 -1.14 -6.15 -15.33
N ILE A 298 -0.85 -4.89 -14.99
CA ILE A 298 0.53 -4.41 -14.77
C ILE A 298 1.15 -5.10 -13.55
N LEU A 299 0.40 -5.27 -12.47
CA LEU A 299 0.89 -5.92 -11.25
C LEU A 299 1.22 -7.40 -11.48
N ARG A 300 0.48 -8.07 -12.36
CA ARG A 300 0.64 -9.50 -12.72
C ARG A 300 1.75 -9.78 -13.73
N GLN A 301 2.24 -8.76 -14.43
CA GLN A 301 3.32 -8.95 -15.41
C GLN A 301 4.60 -9.47 -14.76
N ALA A 302 5.31 -10.40 -15.42
CA ALA A 302 6.54 -11.00 -14.88
C ALA A 302 7.67 -10.00 -14.56
N GLN A 303 7.67 -8.81 -15.16
CA GLN A 303 8.61 -7.71 -14.85
C GLN A 303 8.18 -6.84 -13.65
N SER A 304 6.97 -7.04 -13.15
CA SER A 304 6.44 -6.31 -12.00
C SER A 304 7.13 -6.79 -10.73
N SER A 305 7.54 -5.87 -9.86
CA SER A 305 8.05 -6.25 -8.54
C SER A 305 7.01 -7.02 -7.72
N PHE A 306 5.71 -6.78 -7.98
CA PHE A 306 4.61 -7.49 -7.34
C PHE A 306 4.50 -8.94 -7.79
N ALA A 307 4.83 -9.27 -9.04
CA ALA A 307 4.85 -10.66 -9.52
C ALA A 307 6.15 -11.39 -9.15
N GLN A 308 7.26 -10.65 -9.03
CA GLN A 308 8.59 -11.20 -8.77
C GLN A 308 8.88 -11.45 -7.29
N LYS A 309 8.18 -10.76 -6.40
CA LYS A 309 8.46 -10.81 -4.96
C LYS A 309 7.15 -10.82 -4.19
N PHE A 310 7.02 -11.76 -3.27
CA PHE A 310 6.02 -11.67 -2.22
C PHE A 310 6.49 -10.61 -1.21
N ILE A 311 5.55 -9.80 -0.74
CA ILE A 311 5.76 -8.74 0.24
C ILE A 311 4.55 -8.68 1.17
N ALA A 312 4.79 -8.64 2.48
CA ALA A 312 3.85 -8.19 3.49
C ALA A 312 4.53 -7.16 4.39
N CYS A 313 3.81 -6.12 4.80
CA CYS A 313 4.35 -5.04 5.63
C CYS A 313 3.29 -4.47 6.58
N ILE A 314 3.69 -4.21 7.81
CA ILE A 314 2.97 -3.38 8.78
C ILE A 314 3.92 -2.33 9.36
N LEU A 315 3.35 -1.23 9.82
CA LEU A 315 4.10 -0.08 10.33
C LEU A 315 3.53 0.36 11.67
N THR A 316 4.38 0.38 12.68
CA THR A 316 4.12 1.07 13.95
C THR A 316 4.99 2.32 14.03
N ARG A 317 4.78 3.12 15.08
CA ARG A 317 5.61 4.30 15.34
C ARG A 317 7.07 3.93 15.52
N GLU A 318 7.32 2.78 16.15
CA GLU A 318 8.66 2.31 16.51
C GLU A 318 9.28 1.44 15.43
N TYR A 319 8.48 0.60 14.76
CA TYR A 319 8.99 -0.43 13.88
C TYR A 319 8.30 -0.45 12.53
N LYS A 320 9.07 -0.81 11.51
CA LYS A 320 8.54 -1.43 10.30
C LYS A 320 8.82 -2.93 10.37
N VAL A 321 7.79 -3.75 10.20
CA VAL A 321 7.94 -5.19 10.04
C VAL A 321 7.60 -5.55 8.61
N SER A 322 8.52 -6.22 7.92
CA SER A 322 8.32 -6.66 6.54
C SER A 322 8.73 -8.10 6.33
N LEU A 323 7.88 -8.87 5.68
CA LEU A 323 8.17 -10.20 5.19
C LEU A 323 8.30 -10.14 3.67
N SER A 324 9.36 -10.70 3.12
CA SER A 324 9.55 -10.74 1.66
C SER A 324 10.24 -12.01 1.22
N THR A 325 9.96 -12.45 -0.01
CA THR A 325 10.76 -13.52 -0.61
C THR A 325 12.13 -13.00 -1.04
N THR A 326 13.14 -13.83 -0.83
CA THR A 326 14.50 -13.61 -1.30
C THR A 326 14.98 -14.85 -2.02
N THR A 327 15.60 -14.67 -3.18
CA THR A 327 16.40 -15.73 -3.80
C THR A 327 17.80 -15.63 -3.22
N THR A 328 18.23 -16.65 -2.47
CA THR A 328 19.64 -16.79 -2.11
C THR A 328 20.32 -17.50 -3.26
N THR A 329 21.05 -16.76 -4.10
CA THR A 329 22.05 -17.38 -4.96
C THR A 329 23.20 -17.82 -4.05
N ASN A 330 23.12 -19.01 -3.48
CA ASN A 330 24.24 -19.54 -2.73
C ASN A 330 25.41 -19.75 -3.70
N ASN A 331 26.58 -19.22 -3.36
CA ASN A 331 27.86 -19.51 -4.03
C ASN A 331 28.33 -20.97 -3.78
N CYS A 332 27.46 -21.86 -3.32
CA CYS A 332 27.81 -23.19 -2.83
C CYS A 332 27.61 -24.31 -3.86
N GLY A 333 27.39 -24.01 -5.14
CA GLY A 333 27.44 -25.00 -6.22
C GLY A 333 26.25 -25.98 -6.31
N ASP A 334 25.30 -25.93 -5.38
CA ASP A 334 24.03 -26.66 -5.48
C ASP A 334 22.99 -25.78 -6.19
N ASP A 335 22.52 -26.27 -7.34
CA ASP A 335 21.58 -25.61 -8.27
C ASP A 335 20.12 -25.54 -7.77
N ASP A 336 19.85 -25.85 -6.50
CA ASP A 336 18.48 -25.85 -5.96
C ASP A 336 18.05 -24.45 -5.53
N ASP A 337 17.24 -23.81 -6.38
CA ASP A 337 16.51 -22.56 -6.15
C ASP A 337 15.54 -22.72 -4.96
N THR A 338 16.08 -22.67 -3.75
CA THR A 338 15.35 -22.83 -2.50
C THR A 338 14.65 -21.52 -2.14
N LEU A 339 13.32 -21.51 -2.10
CA LEU A 339 12.53 -20.34 -1.74
C LEU A 339 12.78 -19.96 -0.27
N CYS A 340 13.39 -18.80 -0.04
CA CYS A 340 13.64 -18.28 1.29
C CYS A 340 12.77 -17.05 1.56
N PHE A 341 12.29 -16.93 2.80
CA PHE A 341 11.60 -15.74 3.27
C PHE A 341 12.50 -14.97 4.23
N ARG A 342 12.45 -13.65 4.14
CA ARG A 342 13.18 -12.72 4.99
C ARG A 342 12.16 -11.90 5.78
N LEU A 343 12.06 -12.18 7.08
CA LEU A 343 11.39 -11.32 8.03
C LEU A 343 12.40 -10.26 8.49
N LYS A 344 12.06 -8.99 8.30
CA LYS A 344 12.91 -7.85 8.64
C LYS A 344 12.12 -6.91 9.55
N ARG A 345 12.63 -6.65 10.74
CA ARG A 345 12.16 -5.59 11.65
C ARG A 345 13.15 -4.44 11.59
N THR A 346 12.66 -3.24 11.32
CA THR A 346 13.49 -2.03 11.27
C THR A 346 12.98 -1.03 12.30
N HIS A 347 13.81 -0.69 13.28
CA HIS A 347 13.49 0.36 14.22
C HIS A 347 13.57 1.71 13.50
N ARG A 348 12.49 2.48 13.51
CA ARG A 348 12.35 3.68 12.67
C ARG A 348 13.20 4.85 13.13
N ALA A 349 13.38 5.01 14.45
CA ALA A 349 14.20 6.10 14.99
C ALA A 349 15.72 5.88 14.83
N THR A 350 16.20 4.66 15.12
CA THR A 350 17.65 4.33 15.09
C THR A 350 18.11 3.81 13.74
N GLY A 351 17.20 3.26 12.93
CA GLY A 351 17.53 2.54 11.70
C GLY A 351 18.06 1.13 11.95
N ASP A 352 18.04 0.63 13.19
CA ASP A 352 18.50 -0.71 13.53
C ASP A 352 17.66 -1.77 12.82
N VAL A 353 18.31 -2.82 12.34
CA VAL A 353 17.69 -3.85 11.51
C VAL A 353 17.93 -5.22 12.13
N GLU A 354 16.84 -5.90 12.45
CA GLU A 354 16.83 -7.32 12.80
C GLU A 354 16.33 -8.11 11.59
N ILE A 355 17.02 -9.19 11.25
CA ILE A 355 16.68 -10.05 10.12
C ILE A 355 16.61 -11.50 10.58
N THR A 356 15.45 -12.12 10.34
CA THR A 356 15.23 -13.55 10.53
C THR A 356 15.01 -14.18 9.16
N LEU A 357 15.83 -15.20 8.84
CA LEU A 357 15.70 -15.98 7.61
C LEU A 357 14.88 -17.24 7.89
N ILE A 358 13.86 -17.47 7.07
CA ILE A 358 13.00 -18.65 7.12
C ILE A 358 13.32 -19.44 5.85
N ARG A 359 14.11 -20.52 6.00
CA ARG A 359 14.60 -21.34 4.88
C ARG A 359 13.66 -22.50 4.58
N ALA A 360 13.54 -22.86 3.31
CA ALA A 360 13.00 -24.15 2.91
C ALA A 360 14.07 -25.24 3.05
N PRO A 361 13.75 -26.44 3.52
CA PRO A 361 14.52 -27.61 3.15
C PRO A 361 14.36 -27.85 1.63
N ALA A 362 15.44 -28.23 0.95
CA ALA A 362 15.41 -28.53 -0.48
C ALA A 362 14.50 -29.75 -0.75
N PRO A 363 13.66 -29.72 -1.80
CA PRO A 363 12.83 -30.86 -2.16
C PRO A 363 13.72 -32.05 -2.56
N GLY A 364 13.71 -33.13 -1.77
CA GLY A 364 14.38 -34.39 -2.11
C GLY A 364 15.48 -34.87 -1.16
N ARG A 365 15.83 -34.11 -0.11
CA ARG A 365 16.47 -34.71 1.07
C ARG A 365 15.37 -35.13 2.04
N GLU A 366 14.91 -36.38 1.90
CA GLU A 366 14.29 -37.09 3.02
C GLU A 366 15.37 -37.19 4.11
N GLU A 367 15.47 -36.18 4.98
CA GLU A 367 16.09 -36.40 6.26
C GLU A 367 15.27 -37.51 6.92
N ARG A 368 15.93 -38.65 7.06
CA ARG A 368 15.48 -39.84 7.79
C ARG A 368 15.28 -39.45 9.25
N THR A 369 14.23 -38.68 9.50
CA THR A 369 13.80 -38.24 10.81
C THR A 369 12.99 -39.37 11.40
N ASP A 370 13.37 -39.77 12.61
CA ASP A 370 12.67 -40.81 13.36
C ASP A 370 11.17 -40.50 13.40
N ASN A 371 10.35 -41.53 13.15
CA ASN A 371 8.90 -41.52 12.84
C ASN A 371 7.95 -40.81 13.84
N ASN A 372 8.43 -40.00 14.79
CA ASN A 372 7.61 -39.38 15.84
C ASN A 372 7.72 -37.85 15.94
N SER A 373 8.49 -37.14 15.11
CA SER A 373 8.38 -35.68 15.05
C SER A 373 7.44 -35.27 13.92
N THR A 374 6.26 -34.73 14.28
CA THR A 374 5.41 -33.96 13.36
C THR A 374 6.15 -32.68 12.96
N GLY A 375 7.12 -32.81 12.06
CA GLY A 375 7.90 -31.71 11.54
C GLY A 375 6.98 -30.75 10.81
N SER A 376 6.78 -29.57 11.40
CA SER A 376 6.00 -28.50 10.79
C SER A 376 6.58 -28.18 9.41
N THR A 377 5.77 -28.28 8.37
CA THR A 377 6.23 -27.99 7.00
C THR A 377 6.64 -26.51 6.89
N GLN A 378 7.56 -26.16 5.99
CA GLN A 378 7.99 -24.76 5.82
C GLN A 378 6.82 -23.82 5.48
N GLU A 379 5.85 -24.32 4.72
CA GLU A 379 4.61 -23.60 4.43
C GLU A 379 3.91 -23.19 5.74
N GLU A 380 3.83 -24.08 6.73
CA GLU A 380 3.32 -23.76 8.06
C GLU A 380 4.15 -22.72 8.80
N ALA A 381 5.48 -22.72 8.65
CA ALA A 381 6.32 -21.70 9.28
C ALA A 381 6.03 -20.29 8.72
N VAL A 382 5.84 -20.18 7.40
CA VAL A 382 5.48 -18.90 6.76
C VAL A 382 4.05 -18.50 7.08
N VAL A 383 3.10 -19.44 7.05
CA VAL A 383 1.70 -19.23 7.47
C VAL A 383 1.66 -18.74 8.92
N ARG A 384 2.44 -19.35 9.81
CA ARG A 384 2.54 -18.95 11.21
C ARG A 384 3.07 -17.52 11.34
N VAL A 385 4.11 -17.15 10.60
CA VAL A 385 4.62 -15.76 10.60
C VAL A 385 3.59 -14.78 10.02
N LEU A 386 2.87 -15.15 8.96
CA LEU A 386 1.78 -14.32 8.42
C LEU A 386 0.68 -14.07 9.45
N TRP A 387 0.32 -15.09 10.22
CA TRP A 387 -0.65 -14.97 11.30
C TRP A 387 -0.11 -14.15 12.48
N GLU A 388 1.03 -14.54 13.04
CA GLU A 388 1.59 -13.95 14.27
C GLU A 388 2.03 -12.51 14.08
N GLU A 389 2.68 -12.18 12.96
CA GLU A 389 3.24 -10.85 12.72
C GLU A 389 2.28 -9.90 11.99
N PHE A 390 1.44 -10.44 11.10
CA PHE A 390 0.61 -9.62 10.21
C PHE A 390 -0.89 -9.82 10.45
N GLY A 391 -1.30 -10.77 11.29
CA GLY A 391 -2.72 -11.09 11.52
C GLY A 391 -3.43 -11.54 10.24
N ILE A 392 -2.71 -12.18 9.31
CA ILE A 392 -3.26 -12.69 8.05
C ILE A 392 -3.51 -14.20 8.20
N PRO A 393 -4.76 -14.65 8.35
CA PRO A 393 -5.08 -16.07 8.24
C PRO A 393 -5.04 -16.50 6.77
N LEU A 394 -4.46 -17.67 6.48
CA LEU A 394 -4.66 -18.34 5.19
C LEU A 394 -5.89 -19.24 5.28
N ALA A 395 -6.71 -19.25 4.22
CA ALA A 395 -7.86 -20.14 4.15
C ALA A 395 -7.41 -21.61 4.04
N PRO A 396 -8.20 -22.57 4.54
CA PRO A 396 -7.92 -23.99 4.31
C PRO A 396 -7.74 -24.30 2.81
N GLY A 397 -6.63 -24.93 2.45
CA GLY A 397 -6.30 -25.28 1.06
C GLY A 397 -5.70 -24.14 0.22
N GLN A 398 -5.59 -22.93 0.77
CA GLN A 398 -4.83 -21.85 0.12
C GLN A 398 -3.33 -22.14 0.28
N ARG A 399 -2.59 -22.09 -0.84
CA ARG A 399 -1.15 -22.36 -0.83
C ARG A 399 -0.36 -21.21 -1.39
N LEU A 400 0.85 -21.01 -0.85
CA LEU A 400 1.80 -20.04 -1.40
C LEU A 400 2.43 -20.59 -2.68
N VAL A 401 2.30 -19.84 -3.77
CA VAL A 401 2.97 -20.12 -5.04
C VAL A 401 4.28 -19.34 -5.07
N PRO A 402 5.42 -19.99 -5.41
CA PRO A 402 6.68 -19.29 -5.58
C PRO A 402 6.55 -18.16 -6.61
N PRO A 403 7.21 -17.01 -6.39
CA PRO A 403 7.23 -15.96 -7.39
C PRO A 403 7.73 -16.49 -8.73
N THR A 404 7.17 -16.00 -9.83
CA THR A 404 7.64 -16.39 -11.17
C THR A 404 9.10 -15.98 -11.32
N THR A 405 10.01 -16.94 -11.18
CA THR A 405 11.39 -16.73 -11.59
C THR A 405 11.32 -16.57 -13.10
N THR A 406 11.70 -15.39 -13.60
CA THR A 406 12.03 -15.29 -15.01
C THR A 406 13.20 -16.23 -15.18
N THR A 407 12.94 -17.46 -15.65
CA THR A 407 13.97 -18.36 -16.14
C THR A 407 14.84 -17.48 -17.02
N LYS A 408 16.08 -17.24 -16.59
CA LYS A 408 17.03 -16.45 -17.37
C LYS A 408 17.04 -17.17 -18.70
N LYS A 409 16.33 -16.64 -19.71
CA LYS A 409 16.24 -17.22 -21.06
C LYS A 409 17.64 -17.64 -21.34
N GLY A 410 17.87 -18.96 -21.38
CA GLY A 410 19.19 -19.55 -21.38
C GLY A 410 19.96 -18.73 -22.37
N ARG A 411 20.96 -17.98 -21.87
CA ARG A 411 21.78 -17.13 -22.71
C ARG A 411 22.52 -18.18 -23.53
N GLN A 412 21.91 -18.65 -24.62
CA GLN A 412 22.52 -19.55 -25.56
C GLN A 412 23.81 -18.83 -25.86
N ARG A 413 24.91 -19.40 -25.38
CA ARG A 413 26.23 -18.92 -25.70
C ARG A 413 26.29 -19.12 -27.21
N HIS A 414 25.92 -18.10 -27.97
CA HIS A 414 26.23 -18.07 -29.38
C HIS A 414 27.74 -18.30 -29.45
N PRO A 415 28.20 -19.31 -30.20
CA PRO A 415 29.62 -19.58 -30.31
C PRO A 415 30.29 -18.27 -30.73
N LYS A 416 31.36 -17.90 -30.04
CA LYS A 416 32.17 -16.70 -30.35
C LYS A 416 32.53 -16.75 -31.83
N LYS A 417 31.80 -16.02 -32.68
CA LYS A 417 32.24 -15.76 -34.05
C LYS A 417 33.49 -14.90 -33.93
N ALA A 418 34.58 -15.37 -34.53
CA ALA A 418 35.82 -14.63 -34.66
C ALA A 418 35.53 -13.26 -35.26
N THR A 419 35.96 -12.21 -34.56
CA THR A 419 35.89 -10.83 -35.00
C THR A 419 36.82 -10.61 -36.18
N THR A 420 36.28 -10.46 -37.38
CA THR A 420 36.91 -9.67 -38.44
C THR A 420 36.36 -8.26 -38.36
N SER A 421 37.27 -7.29 -38.23
CA SER A 421 36.97 -5.86 -38.22
C SER A 421 36.40 -5.42 -39.57
N LYS A 422 35.20 -4.85 -39.57
CA LYS A 422 34.75 -3.93 -40.61
C LYS A 422 34.16 -2.68 -39.97
N SER A 423 34.69 -1.55 -40.40
CA SER A 423 34.23 -0.19 -40.12
C SER A 423 32.97 0.12 -40.91
N THR A 424 32.06 0.89 -40.30
CA THR A 424 31.08 1.81 -40.92
C THR A 424 30.28 2.39 -39.74
N SER A 425 30.35 3.69 -39.39
CA SER A 425 29.77 4.86 -40.08
C SER A 425 28.46 4.53 -40.79
N GLU A 426 27.38 5.21 -40.41
CA GLU A 426 25.98 5.07 -40.91
C GLU A 426 25.08 4.20 -40.03
N LEU A 427 24.46 4.81 -39.02
CA LEU A 427 23.09 4.54 -38.57
C LEU A 427 22.67 5.56 -37.50
N TRP A 428 22.32 6.76 -37.97
CA TRP A 428 21.53 7.74 -37.24
C TRP A 428 20.50 8.32 -38.22
N GLU A 429 19.39 7.62 -38.37
CA GLU A 429 18.12 8.20 -38.83
C GLU A 429 17.00 7.30 -38.30
N HIS A 430 16.04 7.92 -37.59
CA HIS A 430 14.88 7.34 -36.90
C HIS A 430 15.09 6.59 -35.57
N LEU A 431 15.20 7.39 -34.51
CA LEU A 431 14.45 7.33 -33.23
C LEU A 431 14.69 8.64 -32.48
#